data_AF-A0A6P0VXT5-F1
#
_entry.id   AF-A0A6P0VXT5-F1
#
_cell.length_a   1.000
_cell.length_b   1.000
_cell.length_c   1.000
_cell.angle_alpha   90.00
_cell.angle_beta   90.00
_cell.angle_gamma   90.00
#
_symmetry.space_group_name_H-M   'P 1'
#
loop_
_entity.id
_entity.type
_entity.pdbx_description
1 polymer ?
#
loop_
_entity_poly.entity_id
_entity_poly.type
_entity_poly.pdbx_seq_one_letter_code
_entity_poly.pdbx_strand_id
1 'polypeptide(L)'
;SQELRLTIEEVANVSEETAIAAGKGQKELMRMESTMIQLKDSTSSISGKLGVISEKANNINQVVTTITKVADQTNLLSLNAAIEAEKAGEYGTGFAVVAREIRRLADQTAVATLDIEQMVKDMQSAVATGVMEMDKFTKEVSNSVEDVRIISEQLAQIIQQVQSLTPRFETVNQGMGIQCQGAQEISNAMEQLSEASQQTAESLNEANIALEQLNNAAQSLQQEISYFKV
;
A
#
# COMPACT_ATOMS: atom_id res chain seq x y z
N SER A 1 -2.12 -40.84 8.74
CA SER A 1 -0.78 -40.21 8.60
C SER A 1 -0.60 -39.59 7.22
N GLN A 2 -1.01 -40.27 6.14
CA GLN A 2 -0.84 -39.80 4.76
C GLN A 2 -1.58 -38.48 4.46
N GLU A 3 -2.82 -38.34 4.95
CA GLU A 3 -3.60 -37.10 4.83
C GLU A 3 -2.92 -35.92 5.52
N LEU A 4 -2.43 -36.11 6.75
CA LEU A 4 -1.73 -35.06 7.49
C LEU A 4 -0.38 -34.67 6.86
N ARG A 5 0.31 -35.61 6.21
CA ARG A 5 1.51 -35.32 5.41
C ARG A 5 1.17 -34.45 4.20
N LEU A 6 0.08 -34.78 3.48
CA LEU A 6 -0.41 -33.96 2.36
C LEU A 6 -0.78 -32.54 2.82
N THR A 7 -1.44 -32.40 3.97
CA THR A 7 -1.75 -31.08 4.54
C THR A 7 -0.49 -30.28 4.87
N ILE A 8 0.57 -30.92 5.38
CA ILE A 8 1.84 -30.23 5.67
C ILE A 8 2.52 -29.76 4.39
N GLU A 9 2.55 -30.60 3.35
CA GLU A 9 3.09 -30.22 2.03
C GLU A 9 2.29 -29.05 1.41
N GLU A 10 0.96 -29.10 1.52
CA GLU A 10 0.08 -28.02 1.03
C GLU A 10 0.35 -26.70 1.77
N VAL A 11 0.41 -26.72 3.10
CA VAL A 11 0.67 -25.52 3.90
C VAL A 11 2.09 -24.97 3.64
N ALA A 12 3.08 -25.85 3.41
CA ALA A 12 4.43 -25.44 3.03
C ALA A 12 4.44 -24.71 1.67
N ASN A 13 3.74 -25.26 0.67
CA ASN A 13 3.59 -24.62 -0.65
C ASN A 13 2.89 -23.26 -0.55
N VAL A 14 1.78 -23.17 0.17
CA VAL A 14 1.05 -21.91 0.38
C VAL A 14 1.93 -20.88 1.11
N SER A 15 2.74 -21.32 2.06
CA SER A 15 3.71 -20.46 2.75
C SER A 15 4.76 -19.91 1.77
N GLU A 16 5.34 -20.76 0.92
CA GLU A 16 6.31 -20.33 -0.09
C GLU A 16 5.69 -19.34 -1.10
N GLU A 17 4.48 -19.62 -1.60
CA GLU A 17 3.75 -18.70 -2.47
C GLU A 17 3.48 -17.35 -1.79
N THR A 18 3.11 -17.37 -0.50
CA THR A 18 2.90 -16.17 0.30
C THR A 18 4.18 -15.35 0.44
N ALA A 19 5.33 -16.00 0.68
CA ALA A 19 6.63 -15.31 0.73
C ALA A 19 6.99 -14.68 -0.61
N ILE A 20 6.76 -15.38 -1.72
CA ILE A 20 7.00 -14.85 -3.08
C ILE A 20 6.08 -13.65 -3.36
N ALA A 21 4.79 -13.75 -3.02
CA ALA A 21 3.83 -12.68 -3.20
C ALA A 21 4.19 -11.43 -2.36
N ALA A 22 4.57 -11.63 -1.10
CA ALA A 22 5.05 -10.57 -0.22
C ALA A 22 6.33 -9.92 -0.75
N GLY A 23 7.28 -10.72 -1.25
CA GLY A 23 8.52 -10.22 -1.87
C GLY A 23 8.27 -9.40 -3.16
N LYS A 24 7.30 -9.81 -3.98
CA LYS A 24 6.83 -8.99 -5.12
C LYS A 24 6.21 -7.68 -4.63
N GLY A 25 5.37 -7.73 -3.60
CA GLY A 25 4.78 -6.53 -2.98
C GLY A 25 5.84 -5.55 -2.48
N GLN A 26 6.89 -6.04 -1.82
CA GLN A 26 8.01 -5.22 -1.37
C GLN A 26 8.74 -4.53 -2.54
N LYS A 27 8.93 -5.23 -3.66
CA LYS A 27 9.53 -4.65 -4.87
C LYS A 27 8.68 -3.53 -5.47
N GLU A 28 7.37 -3.72 -5.54
CA GLU A 28 6.45 -2.67 -6.02
C GLU A 28 6.43 -1.46 -5.07
N LEU A 29 6.53 -1.67 -3.75
CA LEU A 29 6.67 -0.57 -2.78
C LEU A 29 7.96 0.21 -2.95
N MET A 30 9.10 -0.44 -3.20
CA MET A 30 10.37 0.26 -3.50
C MET A 30 10.24 1.13 -4.77
N ARG A 31 9.51 0.65 -5.78
CA ARG A 31 9.21 1.44 -6.97
C ARG A 31 8.30 2.63 -6.67
N MET A 32 7.30 2.43 -5.79
CA MET A 32 6.40 3.49 -5.35
C MET A 32 7.15 4.55 -4.54
N GLU A 33 8.06 4.16 -3.63
CA GLU A 33 8.93 5.07 -2.89
C GLU A 33 9.77 5.93 -3.84
N SER A 34 10.42 5.33 -4.83
CA SER A 34 11.18 6.07 -5.85
C SER A 34 10.29 7.05 -6.63
N THR A 35 9.04 6.68 -6.91
CA THR A 35 8.08 7.54 -7.62
C THR A 35 7.66 8.72 -6.75
N MET A 36 7.46 8.49 -5.44
CA MET A 36 7.12 9.55 -4.48
C MET A 36 8.26 10.56 -4.32
N ILE A 37 9.52 10.10 -4.32
CA ILE A 37 10.69 10.99 -4.31
C ILE A 37 10.70 11.87 -5.59
N GLN A 38 10.47 11.28 -6.76
CA GLN A 38 10.37 12.04 -8.02
C GLN A 38 9.21 13.05 -8.02
N LEU A 39 8.07 12.68 -7.42
CA LEU A 39 6.92 13.58 -7.24
C LEU A 39 7.27 14.77 -6.36
N LYS A 40 7.98 14.54 -5.25
CA LYS A 40 8.47 15.61 -4.37
C LYS A 40 9.37 16.58 -5.12
N ASP A 41 10.34 16.07 -5.87
CA ASP A 41 11.27 16.91 -6.66
C ASP A 41 10.53 17.70 -7.75
N SER A 42 9.59 17.06 -8.44
CA SER A 42 8.76 17.70 -9.46
C SER A 42 7.90 18.81 -8.88
N THR A 43 7.32 18.60 -7.69
CA THR A 43 6.52 19.59 -6.97
C THR A 43 7.36 20.80 -6.55
N SER A 44 8.58 20.55 -6.04
CA SER A 44 9.53 21.62 -5.70
C SER A 44 9.91 22.45 -6.95
N SER A 45 10.14 21.79 -8.08
CA SER A 45 10.39 22.45 -9.37
C SER A 45 9.22 23.31 -9.84
N ILE A 46 7.98 22.83 -9.70
CA ILE A 46 6.77 23.61 -10.03
C ILE A 46 6.64 24.84 -9.11
N SER A 47 6.84 24.67 -7.80
CA SER A 47 6.81 25.78 -6.84
C SER A 47 7.86 26.84 -7.18
N GLY A 48 9.08 26.44 -7.56
CA GLY A 48 10.11 27.35 -8.05
C GLY A 48 9.69 28.13 -9.31
N LYS A 49 9.06 27.46 -10.28
CA LYS A 49 8.54 28.12 -11.49
C LYS A 49 7.41 29.11 -11.18
N LEU A 50 6.51 28.78 -10.26
CA LEU A 50 5.48 29.69 -9.78
C LEU A 50 6.09 30.93 -9.10
N GLY A 51 7.16 30.75 -8.32
CA GLY A 51 7.94 31.85 -7.76
C GLY A 51 8.47 32.81 -8.82
N VAL A 52 9.04 32.28 -9.91
CA VAL A 52 9.49 33.10 -11.06
C VAL A 52 8.34 33.85 -11.72
N ILE A 53 7.17 33.22 -11.89
CA ILE A 53 5.99 33.89 -12.46
C ILE A 53 5.53 35.04 -11.54
N SER A 54 5.54 34.82 -10.22
CA SER A 54 5.20 35.86 -9.24
C SER A 54 6.12 37.08 -9.35
N GLU A 55 7.44 36.85 -9.49
CA GLU A 55 8.42 37.91 -9.70
C GLU A 55 8.18 38.67 -11.01
N LYS A 56 7.91 37.96 -12.11
CA LYS A 56 7.59 38.58 -13.41
C LYS A 56 6.31 39.40 -13.34
N ALA A 57 5.26 38.91 -12.68
CA ALA A 57 4.03 39.65 -12.48
C ALA A 57 4.28 40.95 -11.69
N ASN A 58 5.12 40.91 -10.64
CA ASN A 58 5.49 42.11 -9.89
C ASN A 58 6.25 43.14 -10.77
N ASN A 59 7.18 42.68 -11.61
CA ASN A 59 7.87 43.55 -12.56
C ASN A 59 6.91 44.19 -13.58
N ILE A 60 5.93 43.44 -14.09
CA ILE A 60 4.90 43.99 -14.97
C ILE A 60 4.09 45.07 -14.23
N ASN A 61 3.71 44.84 -12.97
CA ASN A 61 2.99 45.83 -12.18
C ASN A 61 3.74 47.16 -12.04
N GLN A 62 5.07 47.12 -11.88
CA GLN A 62 5.91 48.32 -11.84
C GLN A 62 5.93 49.06 -13.19
N VAL A 63 5.99 48.32 -14.30
CA VAL A 63 5.94 48.88 -15.65
C VAL A 63 4.58 49.53 -15.90
N VAL A 64 3.47 48.84 -15.57
CA VAL A 64 2.10 49.35 -15.70
C VAL A 64 1.94 50.65 -14.91
N THR A 65 2.38 50.69 -13.65
CA THR A 65 2.38 51.91 -12.81
C THR A 65 3.13 53.07 -13.47
N THR A 66 4.24 52.78 -14.15
CA THR A 66 5.02 53.79 -14.87
C THR A 66 4.28 54.29 -16.11
N ILE A 67 3.65 53.40 -16.89
CA ILE A 67 2.86 53.78 -18.07
C ILE A 67 1.66 54.63 -17.66
N THR A 68 0.96 54.29 -16.58
CA THR A 68 -0.15 55.10 -16.05
C THR A 68 0.32 56.52 -15.72
N LYS A 69 1.47 56.67 -15.05
CA LYS A 69 2.05 58.00 -14.77
C LYS A 69 2.39 58.77 -16.05
N VAL A 70 2.92 58.10 -17.07
CA VAL A 70 3.23 58.72 -18.38
C VAL A 70 1.95 59.14 -19.10
N ALA A 71 0.89 58.32 -19.05
CA ALA A 71 -0.41 58.65 -19.60
C ALA A 71 -1.01 59.88 -18.92
N ASP A 72 -0.98 59.95 -17.58
CA ASP A 72 -1.45 61.11 -16.81
C ASP A 72 -0.66 62.38 -17.13
N GLN A 73 0.67 62.28 -17.25
CA GLN A 73 1.51 63.42 -17.66
C GLN A 73 1.21 63.88 -19.09
N THR A 74 1.01 62.93 -20.01
CA THR A 74 0.65 63.23 -21.41
C THR A 74 -0.72 63.89 -21.49
N ASN A 75 -1.66 63.43 -20.66
CA ASN A 75 -2.99 64.03 -20.53
C ASN A 75 -2.88 65.50 -20.07
N LEU A 76 -2.09 65.77 -19.01
CA LEU A 76 -1.84 67.13 -18.52
C LEU A 76 -1.14 68.03 -19.55
N LEU A 77 -0.13 67.50 -20.25
CA LEU A 77 0.58 68.21 -21.33
C LEU A 77 -0.37 68.58 -22.48
N SER A 78 -1.24 67.64 -22.87
CA SER A 78 -2.23 67.85 -23.94
C SER A 78 -3.28 68.89 -23.55
N LEU A 79 -3.68 68.94 -22.28
CA LEU A 79 -4.58 69.97 -21.76
C LEU A 79 -3.93 71.35 -21.83
N ASN A 80 -2.67 71.48 -21.40
CA ASN A 80 -1.94 72.74 -21.49
C ASN A 80 -1.77 73.19 -22.96
N ALA A 81 -1.50 72.25 -23.87
CA ALA A 81 -1.41 72.53 -25.30
C ALA A 81 -2.77 72.97 -25.89
N ALA A 82 -3.89 72.38 -25.44
CA ALA A 82 -5.22 72.80 -25.86
C ALA A 82 -5.56 74.22 -25.38
N ILE A 83 -5.19 74.57 -24.14
CA ILE A 83 -5.39 75.91 -23.59
C ILE A 83 -4.58 76.96 -24.38
N GLU A 84 -3.30 76.69 -24.66
CA GLU A 84 -2.47 77.65 -25.41
C GLU A 84 -2.91 77.75 -26.88
N ALA A 85 -3.45 76.68 -27.46
CA ALA A 85 -4.04 76.68 -28.79
C ALA A 85 -5.33 77.53 -28.86
N GLU A 86 -6.21 77.47 -27.86
CA GLU A 86 -7.38 78.37 -27.77
C GLU A 86 -6.96 79.85 -27.63
N LYS A 87 -5.91 80.10 -26.85
CA LYS A 87 -5.36 81.44 -26.63
C LYS A 87 -4.73 82.06 -27.90
N ALA A 88 -4.24 81.22 -28.83
CA ALA A 88 -3.74 81.64 -30.13
C ALA A 88 -4.84 81.96 -31.17
N GLY A 89 -6.12 81.77 -30.83
CA GLY A 89 -7.25 82.10 -31.69
C GLY A 89 -7.27 81.30 -33.01
N GLU A 90 -7.49 81.97 -34.14
CA GLU A 90 -7.57 81.30 -35.45
C GLU A 90 -6.30 80.54 -35.84
N TYR A 91 -5.12 81.02 -35.42
CA TYR A 91 -3.82 80.39 -35.69
C TYR A 91 -3.59 79.09 -34.89
N GLY A 92 -4.35 78.86 -33.81
CA GLY A 92 -4.23 77.68 -32.94
C GLY A 92 -5.20 76.55 -33.28
N THR A 93 -6.12 76.74 -34.22
CA THR A 93 -7.19 75.77 -34.55
C THR A 93 -6.66 74.36 -34.89
N GLY A 94 -5.60 74.26 -35.70
CA GLY A 94 -4.96 72.98 -36.01
C GLY A 94 -4.29 72.33 -34.79
N PHE A 95 -3.63 73.12 -33.95
CA PHE A 95 -3.00 72.64 -32.70
C PHE A 95 -4.04 72.16 -31.67
N ALA A 96 -5.20 72.83 -31.59
CA ALA A 96 -6.28 72.45 -30.70
C ALA A 96 -6.89 71.08 -31.05
N VAL A 97 -6.91 70.70 -32.33
CA VAL A 97 -7.37 69.37 -32.77
C VAL A 97 -6.35 68.30 -32.37
N VAL A 98 -5.06 68.54 -32.62
CA VAL A 98 -3.98 67.62 -32.23
C VAL A 98 -3.94 67.41 -30.71
N ALA A 99 -4.04 68.49 -29.93
CA ALA A 99 -4.06 68.42 -28.48
C ALA A 99 -5.23 67.58 -27.94
N ARG A 100 -6.43 67.71 -28.54
CA ARG A 100 -7.59 66.87 -28.19
C ARG A 100 -7.37 65.39 -28.50
N GLU A 101 -6.73 65.09 -29.63
CA GLU A 101 -6.45 63.71 -30.01
C GLU A 101 -5.39 63.07 -29.12
N ILE A 102 -4.33 63.81 -28.75
CA ILE A 102 -3.35 63.36 -27.75
C ILE A 102 -4.03 63.08 -26.41
N ARG A 103 -4.92 63.97 -25.96
CA ARG A 103 -5.70 63.78 -24.73
C ARG A 103 -6.50 62.48 -24.78
N ARG A 104 -7.23 62.27 -25.88
CA ARG A 104 -8.05 61.07 -26.10
C ARG A 104 -7.21 59.79 -26.04
N LEU A 105 -6.02 59.80 -26.65
CA LEU A 105 -5.09 58.67 -26.62
C LEU A 105 -4.49 58.44 -25.23
N ALA A 106 -4.21 59.51 -24.48
CA ALA A 106 -3.72 59.42 -23.11
C ALA A 106 -4.78 58.81 -22.18
N ASP A 107 -6.04 59.25 -22.26
CA ASP A 107 -7.15 58.68 -21.51
C ASP A 107 -7.37 57.19 -21.87
N GLN A 108 -7.32 56.83 -23.17
CA GLN A 108 -7.39 55.43 -23.60
C GLN A 108 -6.23 54.58 -23.06
N THR A 109 -5.02 55.14 -23.02
CA THR A 109 -3.85 54.46 -22.46
C THR A 109 -4.03 54.23 -20.97
N ALA A 110 -4.55 55.20 -20.22
CA ALA A 110 -4.81 55.07 -18.79
C ALA A 110 -5.82 53.94 -18.50
N VAL A 111 -6.93 53.88 -19.25
CA VAL A 111 -7.92 52.79 -19.12
C VAL A 111 -7.29 51.44 -19.44
N ALA A 112 -6.53 51.32 -20.53
CA ALA A 112 -5.86 50.07 -20.87
C ALA A 112 -4.84 49.63 -19.81
N THR A 113 -4.14 50.57 -19.17
CA THR A 113 -3.23 50.22 -18.06
C THR A 113 -3.94 49.70 -16.82
N LEU A 114 -5.14 50.21 -16.51
CA LEU A 114 -5.96 49.71 -15.40
C LEU A 114 -6.42 48.26 -15.66
N ASP A 115 -6.82 47.96 -16.89
CA ASP A 115 -7.19 46.59 -17.28
C ASP A 115 -6.00 45.62 -17.13
N ILE A 116 -4.79 46.05 -17.54
CA ILE A 116 -3.57 45.25 -17.35
C ILE A 116 -3.23 45.08 -15.87
N GLU A 117 -3.37 46.13 -15.06
CA GLU A 117 -3.15 46.05 -13.61
C GLU A 117 -4.05 44.99 -12.97
N GLN A 118 -5.33 44.96 -13.35
CA GLN A 118 -6.28 43.96 -12.85
C GLN A 118 -5.87 42.54 -13.27
N MET A 119 -5.51 42.33 -14.54
CA MET A 119 -5.03 41.02 -15.01
C MET A 119 -3.77 40.54 -14.26
N VAL A 120 -2.85 41.46 -13.95
CA VAL A 120 -1.64 41.15 -13.20
C VAL A 120 -1.97 40.78 -11.75
N LYS A 121 -2.90 41.48 -11.10
CA LYS A 121 -3.38 41.14 -9.76
C LYS A 121 -4.03 39.75 -9.71
N ASP A 122 -4.86 39.44 -10.70
CA ASP A 122 -5.50 38.12 -10.80
C ASP A 122 -4.45 37.02 -11.00
N MET A 123 -3.44 37.27 -11.84
CA MET A 123 -2.30 36.37 -12.03
C MET A 123 -1.52 36.15 -10.72
N GLN A 124 -1.21 37.21 -9.97
CA GLN A 124 -0.52 37.10 -8.68
C GLN A 124 -1.32 36.28 -7.67
N SER A 125 -2.64 36.50 -7.60
CA SER A 125 -3.54 35.74 -6.72
C SER A 125 -3.58 34.25 -7.10
N ALA A 126 -3.67 33.95 -8.40
CA ALA A 126 -3.66 32.58 -8.91
C ALA A 126 -2.33 31.88 -8.60
N VAL A 127 -1.20 32.58 -8.77
CA VAL A 127 0.14 32.05 -8.44
C VAL A 127 0.28 31.80 -6.94
N ALA A 128 -0.15 32.73 -6.08
CA ALA A 128 -0.10 32.55 -4.63
C ALA A 128 -0.93 31.34 -4.17
N THR A 129 -2.12 31.17 -4.75
CA THR A 129 -2.96 29.99 -4.52
C THR A 129 -2.26 28.71 -4.99
N GLY A 130 -1.65 28.73 -6.18
CA GLY A 130 -0.88 27.61 -6.71
C GLY A 130 0.28 27.20 -5.81
N VAL A 131 1.01 28.16 -5.21
CA VAL A 131 2.10 27.86 -4.27
C VAL A 131 1.57 27.19 -3.01
N MET A 132 0.47 27.68 -2.42
CA MET A 132 -0.14 27.06 -1.24
C MET A 132 -0.58 25.61 -1.51
N GLU A 133 -1.19 25.35 -2.67
CA GLU A 133 -1.58 23.99 -3.06
C GLU A 133 -0.37 23.08 -3.27
N MET A 134 0.73 23.60 -3.84
CA MET A 134 1.99 22.82 -3.99
C MET A 134 2.65 22.51 -2.64
N ASP A 135 2.59 23.42 -1.66
CA ASP A 135 3.07 23.17 -0.30
C ASP A 135 2.24 22.07 0.39
N LYS A 136 0.91 22.14 0.24
CA LYS A 136 0.00 21.10 0.74
C LYS A 136 0.30 19.75 0.08
N PHE A 137 0.44 19.73 -1.25
CA PHE A 137 0.75 18.52 -2.00
C PHE A 137 2.10 17.92 -1.58
N THR A 138 3.12 18.76 -1.33
CA THR A 138 4.42 18.31 -0.81
C THR A 138 4.30 17.60 0.54
N LYS A 139 3.41 18.10 1.42
CA LYS A 139 3.13 17.49 2.71
C LYS A 139 2.40 16.15 2.56
N GLU A 140 1.43 16.07 1.66
CA GLU A 140 0.71 14.83 1.35
C GLU A 140 1.66 13.76 0.80
N VAL A 141 2.52 14.11 -0.16
CA VAL A 141 3.56 13.20 -0.68
C VAL A 141 4.50 12.72 0.43
N SER A 142 4.90 13.61 1.34
CA SER A 142 5.77 13.25 2.46
C SER A 142 5.10 12.24 3.42
N ASN A 143 3.81 12.40 3.67
CA ASN A 143 3.04 11.43 4.45
C ASN A 143 2.94 10.08 3.71
N SER A 144 2.69 10.11 2.39
CA SER A 144 2.63 8.88 1.59
C SER A 144 3.95 8.11 1.56
N VAL A 145 5.10 8.80 1.59
CA VAL A 145 6.42 8.16 1.73
C VAL A 145 6.51 7.40 3.06
N GLU A 146 6.03 8.00 4.16
CA GLU A 146 6.03 7.35 5.47
C GLU A 146 5.08 6.15 5.49
N ASP A 147 3.90 6.25 4.89
CA ASP A 147 2.97 5.12 4.76
C ASP A 147 3.60 3.95 3.98
N VAL A 148 4.28 4.23 2.86
CA VAL A 148 5.02 3.22 2.08
C VAL A 148 6.10 2.56 2.92
N ARG A 149 6.82 3.33 3.75
CA ARG A 149 7.84 2.81 4.66
C ARG A 149 7.24 1.83 5.68
N ILE A 150 6.12 2.20 6.31
CA ILE A 150 5.42 1.36 7.29
C ILE A 150 4.93 0.06 6.64
N ILE A 151 4.33 0.12 5.45
CA ILE A 151 3.85 -1.06 4.74
C ILE A 151 5.02 -1.97 4.34
N SER A 152 6.16 -1.39 3.92
CA SER A 152 7.36 -2.13 3.59
C SER A 152 7.91 -2.91 4.80
N GLU A 153 7.91 -2.28 5.99
CA GLU A 153 8.31 -2.93 7.24
C GLU A 153 7.35 -4.07 7.62
N GLN A 154 6.04 -3.88 7.48
CA GLN A 154 5.04 -4.93 7.72
C GLN A 154 5.21 -6.11 6.77
N LEU A 155 5.45 -5.88 5.48
CA LEU A 155 5.72 -6.96 4.52
C LEU A 155 7.02 -7.69 4.84
N ALA A 156 8.08 -6.98 5.27
CA ALA A 156 9.32 -7.62 5.71
C ALA A 156 9.08 -8.55 6.91
N GLN A 157 8.26 -8.13 7.87
CA GLN A 157 7.85 -8.98 9.00
C GLN A 157 7.06 -10.21 8.55
N ILE A 158 6.14 -10.06 7.58
CA ILE A 158 5.38 -11.19 7.01
C ILE A 158 6.34 -12.19 6.36
N ILE A 159 7.28 -11.72 5.53
CA ILE A 159 8.29 -12.58 4.88
C ILE A 159 9.08 -13.35 5.93
N GLN A 160 9.54 -12.65 6.98
CA GLN A 160 10.30 -13.29 8.07
C GLN A 160 9.47 -14.34 8.83
N GLN A 161 8.20 -14.04 9.14
CA GLN A 161 7.31 -14.99 9.82
C GLN A 161 7.07 -16.23 8.95
N VAL A 162 6.81 -16.04 7.66
CA VAL A 162 6.60 -17.15 6.72
C VAL A 162 7.85 -18.01 6.57
N GLN A 163 9.03 -17.41 6.44
CA GLN A 163 10.31 -18.13 6.40
C GLN A 163 10.59 -18.92 7.69
N SER A 164 10.09 -18.44 8.84
CA SER A 164 10.22 -19.16 10.11
C SER A 164 9.32 -20.41 10.21
N LEU A 165 8.31 -20.54 9.33
CA LEU A 165 7.43 -21.71 9.30
C LEU A 165 8.09 -22.92 8.62
N THR A 166 8.95 -22.71 7.63
CA THR A 166 9.65 -23.78 6.91
C THR A 166 10.34 -24.81 7.83
N PRO A 167 11.21 -24.42 8.79
CA PRO A 167 11.84 -25.40 9.69
C PRO A 167 10.83 -26.06 10.64
N ARG A 168 9.70 -25.40 10.94
CA ARG A 168 8.62 -25.99 11.74
C ARG A 168 7.92 -27.09 10.97
N PHE A 169 7.66 -26.90 9.67
CA PHE A 169 7.06 -27.94 8.84
C PHE A 169 7.97 -29.16 8.70
N GLU A 170 9.28 -28.97 8.57
CA GLU A 170 10.25 -30.08 8.59
C GLU A 170 10.17 -30.87 9.90
N THR A 171 10.10 -30.17 11.04
CA THR A 171 9.99 -30.79 12.36
C THR A 171 8.68 -31.59 12.49
N VAL A 172 7.56 -31.05 12.04
CA VAL A 172 6.28 -31.76 12.06
C VAL A 172 6.30 -32.96 11.12
N ASN A 173 6.90 -32.84 9.94
CA ASN A 173 7.02 -33.94 8.99
C ASN A 173 7.89 -35.09 9.55
N GLN A 174 9.00 -34.77 10.24
CA GLN A 174 9.80 -35.77 10.97
C GLN A 174 8.99 -36.45 12.08
N GLY A 175 8.26 -35.67 12.89
CA GLY A 175 7.37 -36.20 13.92
C GLY A 175 6.28 -37.12 13.34
N MET A 176 5.76 -36.80 12.16
CA MET A 176 4.80 -37.63 11.43
C MET A 176 5.40 -38.98 11.03
N GLY A 177 6.65 -38.98 10.56
CA GLY A 177 7.38 -40.19 10.21
C GLY A 177 7.50 -41.13 11.41
N ILE A 178 7.91 -40.60 12.56
CA ILE A 178 8.01 -41.35 13.82
C ILE A 178 6.63 -41.88 14.26
N GLN A 179 5.58 -41.06 14.16
CA GLN A 179 4.24 -41.48 14.54
C GLN A 179 3.66 -42.55 13.62
N CYS A 180 3.97 -42.49 12.31
CA CYS A 180 3.58 -43.53 11.35
C CYS A 180 4.28 -44.86 11.66
N GLN A 181 5.57 -44.81 12.03
CA GLN A 181 6.32 -45.98 12.45
C GLN A 181 5.73 -46.59 13.73
N GLY A 182 5.46 -45.78 14.76
CA GLY A 182 4.84 -46.23 16.00
C GLY A 182 3.43 -46.82 15.79
N ALA A 183 2.63 -46.25 14.90
CA ALA A 183 1.33 -46.80 14.54
C ALA A 183 1.44 -48.19 13.88
N GLN A 184 2.46 -48.40 13.04
CA GLN A 184 2.72 -49.71 12.44
C GLN A 184 3.13 -50.74 13.50
N GLU A 185 3.98 -50.35 14.45
CA GLU A 185 4.40 -51.22 15.56
C GLU A 185 3.21 -51.61 16.45
N ILE A 186 2.31 -50.67 16.76
CA ILE A 186 1.06 -50.94 17.48
C ILE A 186 0.18 -51.91 16.69
N SER A 187 0.03 -51.71 15.38
CA SER A 187 -0.75 -52.60 14.52
C SER A 187 -0.22 -54.04 14.58
N ASN A 188 1.10 -54.19 14.46
CA ASN A 188 1.75 -55.51 14.53
C ASN A 188 1.58 -56.15 15.91
N ALA A 189 1.69 -55.37 16.99
CA ALA A 189 1.46 -55.86 18.35
C ALA A 189 0.01 -56.31 18.58
N MET A 190 -0.96 -55.61 17.98
CA MET A 190 -2.38 -55.98 18.04
C MET A 190 -2.67 -57.28 17.28
N GLU A 191 -2.03 -57.50 16.12
CA GLU A 191 -2.11 -58.78 15.40
C GLU A 191 -1.57 -59.94 16.24
N GLN A 192 -0.38 -59.77 16.83
CA GLN A 192 0.21 -60.79 17.72
C GLN A 192 -0.66 -61.05 18.95
N LEU A 193 -1.26 -60.02 19.54
CA LEU A 193 -2.17 -60.16 20.68
C LEU A 193 -3.45 -60.92 20.29
N SER A 194 -3.97 -60.66 19.09
CA SER A 194 -5.13 -61.37 18.55
C SER A 194 -4.82 -62.86 18.34
N GLU A 195 -3.66 -63.19 17.78
CA GLU A 195 -3.20 -64.57 17.58
C GLU A 195 -3.02 -65.30 18.92
N ALA A 196 -2.35 -64.68 19.89
CA ALA A 196 -2.18 -65.24 21.23
C ALA A 196 -3.52 -65.46 21.96
N SER A 197 -4.48 -64.54 21.78
CA SER A 197 -5.82 -64.67 22.34
C SER A 197 -6.59 -65.84 21.74
N GLN A 198 -6.48 -66.03 20.42
CA GLN A 198 -7.07 -67.18 19.71
C GLN A 198 -6.48 -68.50 20.21
N GLN A 199 -5.15 -68.58 20.33
CA GLN A 199 -4.46 -69.77 20.80
C GLN A 199 -4.79 -70.11 22.27
N THR A 200 -5.00 -69.07 23.09
CA THR A 200 -5.47 -69.23 24.48
C THR A 200 -6.89 -69.79 24.53
N ALA A 201 -7.79 -69.31 23.65
CA ALA A 201 -9.15 -69.83 23.57
C ALA A 201 -9.18 -71.31 23.13
N GLU A 202 -8.32 -71.70 22.18
CA GLU A 202 -8.15 -73.09 21.74
C GLU A 202 -7.61 -73.98 22.88
N SER A 203 -6.58 -73.52 23.59
CA SER A 203 -6.02 -74.24 24.74
C SER A 203 -7.03 -74.43 25.86
N LEU A 204 -7.88 -73.42 26.12
CA LEU A 204 -8.98 -73.52 27.09
C LEU A 204 -10.05 -74.53 26.65
N ASN A 205 -10.34 -74.61 25.35
CA ASN A 205 -11.25 -75.61 24.80
C ASN A 205 -10.69 -77.04 24.99
N GLU A 206 -9.41 -77.25 24.68
CA GLU A 206 -8.74 -78.55 24.93
C GLU A 206 -8.72 -78.91 26.42
N ALA A 207 -8.44 -77.95 27.29
CA ALA A 207 -8.47 -78.16 28.74
C ALA A 207 -9.86 -78.56 29.24
N ASN A 208 -10.93 -77.94 28.72
CA ASN A 208 -12.31 -78.33 29.04
C ASN A 208 -12.60 -79.78 28.60
N ILE A 209 -12.18 -80.19 27.40
CA ILE A 209 -12.34 -81.57 26.92
C ILE A 209 -11.61 -82.55 27.84
N ALA A 210 -10.37 -82.23 28.25
CA ALA A 210 -9.60 -83.07 29.17
C ALA A 210 -10.26 -83.17 30.56
N LEU A 211 -10.83 -82.07 31.06
CA LEU A 211 -11.59 -82.06 32.32
C LEU A 211 -12.85 -82.93 32.24
N GLU A 212 -13.59 -82.91 31.12
CA GLU A 212 -14.73 -83.80 30.90
C GLU A 212 -14.30 -85.27 30.90
N GLN A 213 -13.20 -85.60 30.22
CA GLN A 213 -12.65 -86.97 30.20
C GLN A 213 -12.22 -87.43 31.60
N LEU A 214 -11.56 -86.58 32.37
CA LEU A 214 -11.16 -86.87 33.75
C LEU A 214 -12.39 -87.07 34.65
N ASN A 215 -13.42 -86.24 34.51
CA ASN A 215 -14.66 -86.38 35.27
C ASN A 215 -15.37 -87.71 34.95
N ASN A 216 -15.45 -88.07 33.66
CA ASN A 216 -16.00 -89.36 33.23
C ASN A 216 -15.19 -90.53 33.80
N ALA A 217 -13.85 -90.48 33.74
CA ALA A 217 -12.99 -91.51 34.30
C ALA A 217 -13.15 -91.64 35.82
N ALA A 218 -13.24 -90.52 36.55
CA ALA A 218 -13.50 -90.51 37.99
C ALA A 218 -14.86 -91.13 38.34
N GLN A 219 -15.92 -90.82 37.57
CA GLN A 219 -17.24 -91.44 37.74
C GLN A 219 -17.22 -92.94 37.49
N SER A 220 -16.55 -93.40 36.42
CA SER A 220 -16.38 -94.83 36.15
C SER A 220 -15.61 -95.54 37.27
N LEU A 221 -14.53 -94.94 37.77
CA LEU A 221 -13.78 -95.49 38.90
C LEU A 221 -14.64 -95.59 40.17
N GLN A 222 -15.48 -94.58 40.41
CA GLN A 222 -16.41 -94.56 41.54
C GLN A 222 -17.50 -95.63 41.40
N GLN A 223 -18.01 -95.88 40.19
CA GLN A 223 -18.92 -96.99 39.91
C GLN A 223 -18.25 -98.35 40.16
N GLU A 224 -17.03 -98.57 39.66
CA GLU A 224 -16.28 -99.81 39.90
C GLU A 224 -16.06 -100.06 41.40
N ILE A 225 -15.62 -99.05 42.16
CA ILE A 225 -15.45 -99.17 43.62
C ILE A 225 -16.78 -99.48 44.32
N SER A 226 -17.90 -98.94 43.85
CA SER A 226 -19.22 -99.25 44.41
C SER A 226 -19.64 -100.70 44.20
N TYR A 227 -19.19 -101.35 43.12
CA TYR A 227 -19.39 -102.78 42.86
C TYR A 227 -18.61 -103.68 43.83
N PHE A 228 -17.43 -103.23 44.29
CA PHE A 228 -16.61 -103.95 45.28
C PHE A 228 -17.03 -103.68 46.73
N LYS A 229 -17.92 -102.70 46.97
CA LYS A 229 -18.47 -102.38 48.28
C LYS A 229 -19.71 -103.26 48.54
N VAL A 230 -19.47 -104.55 48.78
CA VAL A 230 -20.44 -105.47 49.42
C VAL A 230 -20.22 -105.45 50.93
#